data_AF-A0A3M6T5Q5-F1
#
_entry.id   AF-A0A3M6T5Q5-F1
#
_cell.length_a   1.000
_cell.length_b   1.000
_cell.length_c   1.000
_cell.angle_alpha   90.00
_cell.angle_beta   90.00
_cell.angle_gamma   90.00
#
_symmetry.space_group_name_H-M   'P 1'
#
loop_
_entity.id
_entity.type
_entity.pdbx_description
1 polymer ?
#
loop_
_entity_poly.entity_id
_entity_poly.type
_entity_poly.pdbx_seq_one_letter_code
_entity_poly.pdbx_strand_id
1 'polypeptide(L)'
;MLLSLELIMRLTRPSVLDVLKGIRLIIHTIVPEECRFWKSNQISVCKRPIVPEIGPQGKVLALVELRLHRPVDVNIRREVLRDAQDLCFTNGVVFVAERGSSAIRFIELKGEVLFKPGRLKSRADLLSQLSRFRLSLEGTGPVLQKRLTTHLRSLAAQVENKQIVQINPPLSKSTSICAASKDIFLFADDEQRSIMQLELEYNGVPIIGSRLRQINYSNDVTSVESLYVLQQSAYLAANGAAGGLYGCHLDSVNVERLLRNSSDSC
;
A
#
# COMPACT_ATOMS: atom_id res chain seq x y z
N MET A 1 19.86 26.53 -12.25
CA MET A 1 20.37 25.27 -12.85
C MET A 1 21.71 24.92 -12.21
N LEU A 2 21.73 24.64 -10.90
CA LEU A 2 22.95 24.32 -10.12
C LEU A 2 22.70 23.30 -8.99
N LEU A 3 21.45 22.87 -8.76
CA LEU A 3 21.07 21.93 -7.69
C LEU A 3 21.24 20.45 -8.06
N SER A 4 21.55 20.12 -9.33
CA SER A 4 21.60 18.73 -9.82
C SER A 4 22.97 18.06 -9.66
N LEU A 5 24.07 18.82 -9.62
CA LEU A 5 25.42 18.24 -9.64
C LEU A 5 25.82 17.66 -8.27
N GLU A 6 25.44 18.31 -7.17
CA GLU A 6 25.80 17.87 -5.82
C GLU A 6 25.08 16.57 -5.43
N LEU A 7 23.85 16.40 -5.89
CA LEU A 7 23.07 15.18 -5.69
C LEU A 7 23.68 13.99 -6.45
N ILE A 8 24.13 14.22 -7.68
CA ILE A 8 24.85 13.22 -8.50
C ILE A 8 26.21 12.88 -7.86
N MET A 9 26.94 13.88 -7.36
CA MET A 9 28.21 13.69 -6.66
C MET A 9 28.07 12.89 -5.36
N ARG A 10 26.97 13.07 -4.62
CA ARG A 10 26.70 12.29 -3.39
C ARG A 10 26.32 10.85 -3.70
N LEU A 11 25.51 10.62 -4.74
CA LEU A 11 25.10 9.27 -5.18
C LEU A 11 26.24 8.46 -5.84
N THR A 12 27.30 9.14 -6.27
CA THR A 12 28.49 8.50 -6.87
C THR A 12 29.64 8.28 -5.87
N ARG A 13 29.43 8.58 -4.59
CA ARG A 13 30.42 8.30 -3.54
C ARG A 13 30.68 6.80 -3.46
N PRO A 14 31.95 6.35 -3.39
CA PRO A 14 32.30 4.93 -3.32
C PRO A 14 31.58 4.19 -2.18
N SER A 15 31.43 4.83 -1.01
CA SER A 15 30.71 4.28 0.14
C SER A 15 29.22 4.02 -0.16
N VAL A 16 28.56 4.91 -0.90
CA VAL A 16 27.17 4.75 -1.33
C VAL A 16 27.08 3.66 -2.40
N LEU A 17 27.99 3.67 -3.37
CA LEU A 17 28.04 2.67 -4.44
C LEU A 17 28.31 1.26 -3.91
N ASP A 18 29.10 1.09 -2.86
CA ASP A 18 29.38 -0.22 -2.26
C ASP A 18 28.17 -0.77 -1.49
N VAL A 19 27.37 0.09 -0.84
CA VAL A 19 26.06 -0.28 -0.29
C VAL A 19 25.08 -0.65 -1.41
N LEU A 20 25.04 0.14 -2.50
CA LEU A 20 24.19 -0.12 -3.66
C LEU A 20 24.55 -1.41 -4.41
N LYS A 21 25.84 -1.80 -4.46
CA LYS A 21 26.29 -3.08 -5.03
C LYS A 21 25.76 -4.29 -4.28
N GLY A 22 25.48 -4.16 -2.97
CA GLY A 22 24.85 -5.20 -2.15
C GLY A 22 23.33 -5.26 -2.29
N ILE A 23 22.70 -4.22 -2.85
CA ILE A 23 21.26 -4.09 -3.01
C ILE A 23 20.86 -4.71 -4.35
N ARG A 24 20.09 -5.81 -4.32
CA ARG A 24 19.64 -6.52 -5.54
C ARG A 24 18.65 -5.72 -6.41
N LEU A 25 18.09 -4.63 -5.90
CA LEU A 25 17.12 -3.80 -6.61
C LEU A 25 17.16 -2.35 -6.11
N ILE A 26 17.52 -1.40 -6.98
CA ILE A 26 17.47 0.05 -6.68
C ILE A 26 16.18 0.59 -7.31
N ILE A 27 15.23 1.07 -6.49
CA ILE A 27 14.04 1.76 -6.99
C ILE A 27 14.28 3.27 -6.84
N HIS A 28 14.84 3.89 -7.86
CA HIS A 28 14.76 5.35 -8.00
C HIS A 28 13.50 5.71 -8.76
N THR A 29 12.72 6.63 -8.20
CA THR A 29 11.65 7.34 -8.90
C THR A 29 12.23 8.18 -10.03
N ILE A 30 12.36 7.60 -11.21
CA ILE A 30 12.61 8.35 -12.44
C ILE A 30 11.26 8.46 -13.12
N VAL A 31 10.54 9.57 -12.87
CA VAL A 31 9.65 10.06 -13.92
C VAL A 31 10.60 10.64 -14.98
N PRO A 32 10.70 10.04 -16.18
CA PRO A 32 11.60 10.55 -17.21
C PRO A 32 11.27 12.01 -17.50
N GLU A 33 12.28 12.86 -17.68
CA GLU A 33 12.11 14.31 -17.87
C GLU A 33 11.20 14.65 -19.06
N GLU A 34 11.15 13.75 -20.04
CA GLU A 34 10.28 13.79 -21.23
C GLU A 34 8.79 13.60 -20.90
N CYS A 35 8.46 12.98 -19.77
CA CYS A 35 7.09 12.84 -19.27
C CYS A 35 6.61 14.11 -18.54
N ARG A 36 7.47 15.10 -18.31
CA ARG A 36 7.14 16.37 -17.63
C ARG A 36 6.22 17.28 -18.46
N PHE A 37 6.14 17.06 -19.79
CA PHE A 37 5.47 17.97 -20.73
C PHE A 37 4.38 17.29 -21.60
N TRP A 38 3.66 16.29 -21.07
CA TRP A 38 2.50 15.72 -21.79
C TRP A 38 1.25 16.60 -21.65
N LYS A 39 0.27 16.49 -22.56
CA LYS A 39 -0.98 17.30 -22.54
C LYS A 39 -1.76 17.20 -21.22
N SER A 40 -1.66 16.08 -20.51
CA SER A 40 -2.23 15.84 -19.17
C SER A 40 -1.32 16.27 -18.01
N ASN A 41 -0.10 16.75 -18.30
CA ASN A 41 0.89 17.30 -17.37
C ASN A 41 1.11 18.82 -17.58
N GLN A 42 0.12 19.51 -18.20
CA GLN A 42 0.05 20.96 -18.06
C GLN A 42 0.03 21.33 -16.56
N ILE A 43 0.59 22.49 -16.24
CA ILE A 43 1.01 23.03 -14.92
C ILE A 43 -0.05 22.96 -13.78
N SER A 44 -1.22 22.37 -14.01
CA SER A 44 -2.36 22.30 -13.09
C SER A 44 -2.82 20.89 -12.67
N VAL A 45 -2.33 19.78 -13.26
CA VAL A 45 -3.10 18.51 -13.21
C VAL A 45 -2.66 17.49 -12.15
N CYS A 46 -1.36 17.34 -11.81
CA CYS A 46 -0.93 16.47 -10.70
C CYS A 46 -0.26 17.29 -9.60
N LYS A 47 -1.07 17.89 -8.73
CA LYS A 47 -0.59 18.86 -7.74
C LYS A 47 0.27 18.24 -6.62
N ARG A 48 0.20 16.91 -6.39
CA ARG A 48 0.93 16.19 -5.33
C ARG A 48 1.11 14.69 -5.69
N PRO A 49 2.21 14.28 -6.35
CA PRO A 49 2.54 12.86 -6.44
C PRO A 49 2.85 12.34 -5.03
N ILE A 50 2.24 11.22 -4.63
CA ILE A 50 2.28 10.71 -3.26
C ILE A 50 3.50 9.81 -3.10
N VAL A 51 3.49 8.63 -3.73
CA VAL A 51 4.63 7.71 -3.83
C VAL A 51 4.43 6.86 -5.10
N PRO A 52 5.47 6.57 -5.90
CA PRO A 52 5.38 5.62 -7.01
C PRO A 52 5.61 4.18 -6.54
N GLU A 53 4.73 3.26 -6.95
CA GLU A 53 4.91 1.82 -6.72
C GLU A 53 4.87 1.02 -8.01
N ILE A 54 5.61 -0.09 -8.07
CA ILE A 54 5.64 -0.97 -9.24
C ILE A 54 4.38 -1.86 -9.25
N GLY A 55 3.47 -1.55 -10.15
CA GLY A 55 2.32 -2.38 -10.50
C GLY A 55 2.67 -3.52 -11.48
N PRO A 56 1.68 -4.37 -11.80
CA PRO A 56 1.90 -5.55 -12.64
C PRO A 56 2.24 -5.13 -14.08
N GLN A 57 3.09 -5.91 -14.75
CA GLN A 57 3.51 -5.72 -16.16
C GLN A 57 4.31 -4.43 -16.40
N GLY A 58 5.21 -4.07 -15.48
CA GLY A 58 6.06 -2.89 -15.63
C GLY A 58 5.24 -1.60 -15.61
N LYS A 59 4.33 -1.50 -14.64
CA LYS A 59 3.54 -0.28 -14.44
C LYS A 59 4.04 0.47 -13.23
N VAL A 60 3.96 1.80 -13.24
CA VAL A 60 4.18 2.60 -12.04
C VAL A 60 2.83 3.17 -11.60
N LEU A 61 2.54 3.07 -10.31
CA LEU A 61 1.31 3.48 -9.66
C LEU A 61 1.65 4.66 -8.77
N ALA A 62 1.23 5.87 -9.17
CA ALA A 62 1.34 7.09 -8.36
C ALA A 62 -0.03 7.78 -8.23
N LEU A 63 -1.08 6.98 -7.99
CA LEU A 63 -2.49 7.28 -8.37
C LEU A 63 -2.76 7.49 -9.87
N VAL A 64 -1.71 7.30 -10.63
CA VAL A 64 -1.63 7.30 -12.06
C VAL A 64 -1.01 5.98 -12.45
N GLU A 65 -1.66 5.21 -13.31
CA GLU A 65 -1.08 4.00 -13.88
C GLU A 65 -0.29 4.37 -15.13
N LEU A 66 1.02 4.18 -15.08
CA LEU A 66 1.94 4.40 -16.19
C LEU A 66 2.25 3.07 -16.87
N ARG A 67 2.05 2.94 -18.18
CA ARG A 67 2.53 1.78 -18.96
C ARG A 67 3.90 2.08 -19.56
N LEU A 68 4.95 1.34 -19.18
CA LEU A 68 6.34 1.55 -19.63
C LEU A 68 6.65 1.21 -21.11
N HIS A 69 5.66 1.15 -22.00
CA HIS A 69 5.87 1.18 -23.44
C HIS A 69 6.07 2.62 -23.94
N ARG A 70 6.68 2.81 -25.12
CA ARG A 70 6.70 4.11 -25.81
C ARG A 70 5.53 4.18 -26.80
N PRO A 71 4.66 5.20 -26.76
CA PRO A 71 4.56 6.26 -25.74
C PRO A 71 3.99 5.77 -24.40
N VAL A 72 4.38 6.43 -23.29
CA VAL A 72 3.87 6.10 -21.94
C VAL A 72 2.42 6.52 -21.83
N ASP A 73 1.52 5.56 -21.59
CA ASP A 73 0.09 5.81 -21.37
C ASP A 73 -0.18 6.04 -19.88
N VAL A 74 -0.99 7.06 -19.58
CA VAL A 74 -1.19 7.65 -18.25
C VAL A 74 -2.68 7.59 -17.91
N ASN A 75 -3.07 6.69 -17.00
CA ASN A 75 -4.47 6.55 -16.59
C ASN A 75 -4.67 6.99 -15.13
N ILE A 76 -5.44 8.05 -14.91
CA ILE A 76 -5.85 8.48 -13.57
C ILE A 76 -6.89 7.50 -13.05
N ARG A 77 -6.57 6.78 -11.96
CA ARG A 77 -7.49 5.79 -11.37
C ARG A 77 -8.48 6.41 -10.40
N ARG A 78 -8.13 7.54 -9.78
CA ARG A 78 -9.00 8.31 -8.89
C ARG A 78 -8.47 9.73 -8.72
N GLU A 79 -9.35 10.71 -8.81
CA GLU A 79 -8.98 12.14 -8.71
C GLU A 79 -9.07 12.70 -7.29
N VAL A 80 -9.90 12.10 -6.43
CA VAL A 80 -10.17 12.63 -5.08
C VAL A 80 -9.68 11.66 -4.03
N LEU A 81 -8.51 11.95 -3.46
CA LEU A 81 -8.00 11.36 -2.23
C LEU A 81 -7.86 12.44 -1.15
N ARG A 82 -8.05 12.03 0.11
CA ARG A 82 -7.94 12.92 1.27
C ARG A 82 -6.56 12.79 1.89
N ASP A 83 -5.64 13.64 1.43
CA ASP A 83 -4.28 13.77 2.00
C ASP A 83 -3.58 12.40 2.09
N ALA A 84 -3.51 11.72 0.94
CA ALA A 84 -2.83 10.45 0.82
C ALA A 84 -1.32 10.62 1.03
N GLN A 85 -0.73 9.72 1.81
CA GLN A 85 0.67 9.80 2.24
C GLN A 85 1.52 8.72 1.56
N ASP A 86 0.94 7.52 1.39
CA ASP A 86 1.67 6.37 0.89
C ASP A 86 0.71 5.39 0.22
N LEU A 87 1.24 4.49 -0.59
CA LEU A 87 0.46 3.44 -1.23
C LEU A 87 1.26 2.15 -1.32
N CYS A 88 0.57 1.02 -1.42
CA CYS A 88 1.19 -0.25 -1.79
C CYS A 88 0.30 -1.06 -2.72
N PHE A 89 0.92 -1.93 -3.54
CA PHE A 89 0.23 -2.80 -4.48
C PHE A 89 0.48 -4.26 -4.16
N THR A 90 -0.60 -4.99 -3.90
CA THR A 90 -0.55 -6.45 -3.79
C THR A 90 -1.88 -7.06 -4.19
N ASN A 91 -1.83 -8.32 -4.62
CA ASN A 91 -3.03 -9.09 -4.98
C ASN A 91 -4.00 -8.39 -5.95
N GLY A 92 -3.49 -7.59 -6.89
CA GLY A 92 -4.33 -6.88 -7.87
C GLY A 92 -5.10 -5.68 -7.30
N VAL A 93 -4.76 -5.23 -6.09
CA VAL A 93 -5.38 -4.10 -5.39
C VAL A 93 -4.29 -3.11 -4.99
N VAL A 94 -4.59 -1.83 -5.16
CA VAL A 94 -3.79 -0.72 -4.62
C VAL A 94 -4.39 -0.31 -3.30
N PHE A 95 -3.60 -0.31 -2.25
CA PHE A 95 -3.96 0.23 -0.94
C PHE A 95 -3.29 1.59 -0.78
N VAL A 96 -4.00 2.53 -0.18
CA VAL A 96 -3.55 3.91 -0.02
C VAL A 96 -3.77 4.32 1.43
N ALA A 97 -2.71 4.73 2.10
CA ALA A 97 -2.78 5.36 3.42
C ALA A 97 -3.27 6.80 3.24
N GLU A 98 -4.51 7.07 3.68
CA GLU A 98 -5.10 8.40 3.66
C GLU A 98 -5.10 9.00 5.07
N ARG A 99 -4.26 10.02 5.28
CA ARG A 99 -4.20 10.71 6.58
C ARG A 99 -5.45 11.56 6.82
N GLY A 100 -5.98 12.20 5.77
CA GLY A 100 -7.14 13.09 5.89
C GLY A 100 -8.47 12.39 6.14
N SER A 101 -8.51 11.06 6.01
CA SER A 101 -9.66 10.22 6.36
C SER A 101 -9.34 9.19 7.44
N SER A 102 -8.11 9.19 7.98
CA SER A 102 -7.63 8.22 8.96
C SER A 102 -7.95 6.77 8.55
N ALA A 103 -7.70 6.44 7.28
CA ALA A 103 -8.16 5.19 6.70
C ALA A 103 -7.17 4.63 5.68
N ILE A 104 -7.23 3.31 5.50
CA ILE A 104 -6.60 2.64 4.36
C ILE A 104 -7.68 2.48 3.29
N ARG A 105 -7.56 3.28 2.23
CA ARG A 105 -8.42 3.14 1.05
C ARG A 105 -7.87 2.04 0.15
N PHE A 106 -8.74 1.34 -0.57
CA PHE A 106 -8.29 0.41 -1.59
C PHE A 106 -8.97 0.64 -2.94
N ILE A 107 -8.24 0.32 -4.00
CA ILE A 107 -8.64 0.44 -5.40
C ILE A 107 -8.32 -0.87 -6.09
N GLU A 108 -9.35 -1.58 -6.52
CA GLU A 108 -9.21 -2.84 -7.22
C GLU A 108 -8.87 -2.61 -8.70
N LEU A 109 -7.78 -3.24 -9.18
CA LEU A 109 -7.35 -3.13 -10.58
C LEU A 109 -7.78 -4.35 -11.43
N LYS A 110 -7.79 -5.56 -10.84
CA LYS A 110 -8.04 -6.81 -11.60
C LYS A 110 -9.48 -7.33 -11.48
N GLY A 111 -10.29 -6.84 -10.54
CA GLY A 111 -11.66 -7.32 -10.36
C GLY A 111 -11.76 -8.71 -9.70
N GLU A 112 -10.72 -9.11 -8.96
CA GLU A 112 -10.57 -10.44 -8.36
C GLU A 112 -10.82 -10.47 -6.85
N VAL A 113 -10.78 -9.31 -6.18
CA VAL A 113 -10.88 -9.18 -4.71
C VAL A 113 -12.31 -8.83 -4.29
N LEU A 114 -13.00 -7.96 -5.02
CA LEU A 114 -14.41 -7.68 -4.81
C LEU A 114 -15.24 -8.68 -5.63
N PHE A 115 -16.02 -9.48 -4.92
CA PHE A 115 -16.81 -10.53 -5.51
C PHE A 115 -18.00 -9.96 -6.27
N LYS A 116 -18.12 -10.36 -7.55
CA LYS A 116 -19.25 -10.01 -8.41
C LYS A 116 -20.09 -11.27 -8.67
N PRO A 117 -21.28 -11.41 -8.07
CA PRO A 117 -22.09 -12.64 -8.17
C PRO A 117 -22.40 -13.08 -9.60
N GLY A 118 -22.55 -12.13 -10.52
CA GLY A 118 -22.81 -12.39 -11.93
C GLY A 118 -21.63 -12.99 -12.72
N ARG A 119 -20.44 -13.12 -12.12
CA ARG A 119 -19.27 -13.74 -12.75
C ARG A 119 -19.19 -15.25 -12.55
N LEU A 120 -19.98 -15.83 -11.65
CA LEU A 120 -20.00 -17.27 -11.45
C LEU A 120 -20.70 -17.95 -12.64
N LYS A 121 -19.93 -18.72 -13.40
CA LYS A 121 -20.44 -19.41 -14.59
C LYS A 121 -20.78 -20.88 -14.33
N SER A 122 -20.20 -21.50 -13.30
CA SER A 122 -20.40 -22.91 -12.98
C SER A 122 -21.05 -23.12 -11.62
N ARG A 123 -21.75 -24.27 -11.48
CA ARG A 123 -22.28 -24.73 -10.19
C ARG A 123 -21.16 -25.02 -9.19
N ALA A 124 -20.01 -25.51 -9.66
CA ALA A 124 -18.85 -25.79 -8.82
C ALA A 124 -18.32 -24.52 -8.15
N ASP A 125 -18.18 -23.42 -8.91
CA ASP A 125 -17.73 -22.14 -8.36
C ASP A 125 -18.72 -21.60 -7.33
N LEU A 126 -20.02 -21.75 -7.58
CA LEU A 126 -21.08 -21.34 -6.66
C LEU A 126 -21.03 -22.13 -5.34
N LEU A 127 -20.84 -23.45 -5.40
CA LEU A 127 -20.69 -24.30 -4.23
C LEU A 127 -19.41 -23.97 -3.45
N SER A 128 -18.30 -23.72 -4.15
CA SER A 128 -17.05 -23.28 -3.53
C SER A 128 -17.23 -21.98 -2.74
N GLN A 129 -17.88 -20.96 -3.32
CA GLN A 129 -18.15 -19.70 -2.61
C GLN A 129 -19.10 -19.90 -1.42
N LEU A 130 -20.18 -20.67 -1.57
CA LEU A 130 -21.08 -20.94 -0.44
C LEU A 130 -20.36 -21.67 0.70
N SER A 131 -19.49 -22.64 0.37
CA SER A 131 -18.69 -23.38 1.37
C SER A 131 -17.72 -22.45 2.10
N ARG A 132 -17.09 -21.51 1.39
CA ARG A 132 -16.21 -20.49 1.96
C ARG A 132 -16.93 -19.63 3.00
N PHE A 133 -18.17 -19.24 2.72
CA PHE A 133 -19.02 -18.49 3.66
C PHE A 133 -19.75 -19.38 4.68
N ARG A 134 -19.44 -20.68 4.73
CA ARG A 134 -20.09 -21.67 5.61
C ARG A 134 -21.62 -21.68 5.49
N LEU A 135 -22.12 -21.43 4.27
CA LEU A 135 -23.54 -21.46 3.95
C LEU A 135 -23.97 -22.85 3.50
N SER A 136 -25.26 -23.17 3.68
CA SER A 136 -25.83 -24.43 3.17
C SER A 136 -25.55 -24.59 1.66
N LEU A 137 -25.22 -25.82 1.26
CA LEU A 137 -24.94 -26.22 -0.12
C LEU A 137 -26.15 -26.88 -0.81
N GLU A 138 -27.26 -27.03 -0.08
CA GLU A 138 -28.46 -27.70 -0.58
C GLU A 138 -29.33 -26.80 -1.44
N GLY A 139 -29.89 -27.39 -2.50
CA GLY A 139 -30.85 -26.76 -3.40
C GLY A 139 -30.42 -26.70 -4.86
N THR A 140 -31.34 -26.18 -5.68
CA THR A 140 -31.14 -25.93 -7.12
C THR A 140 -30.24 -24.71 -7.33
N GLY A 141 -29.62 -24.58 -8.51
CA GLY A 141 -28.73 -23.47 -8.85
C GLY A 141 -29.28 -22.07 -8.50
N PRO A 142 -30.55 -21.74 -8.85
CA PRO A 142 -31.15 -20.46 -8.50
C PRO A 142 -31.27 -20.22 -6.98
N VAL A 143 -31.58 -21.26 -6.20
CA VAL A 143 -31.68 -21.16 -4.73
C VAL A 143 -30.31 -20.85 -4.12
N LEU A 144 -29.27 -21.55 -4.58
CA LEU A 144 -27.89 -21.33 -4.17
C LEU A 144 -27.41 -19.90 -4.50
N GLN A 145 -27.73 -19.41 -5.71
CA GLN A 145 -27.34 -18.07 -6.15
C GLN A 145 -28.06 -16.97 -5.36
N LYS A 146 -29.36 -17.15 -5.08
CA LYS A 146 -30.14 -16.23 -4.25
C LYS A 146 -29.61 -16.20 -2.82
N ARG A 147 -29.20 -17.34 -2.26
CA ARG A 147 -28.58 -17.45 -0.93
C ARG A 147 -27.29 -16.65 -0.86
N LEU A 148 -26.36 -16.90 -1.79
CA LEU A 148 -25.09 -16.16 -1.86
C LEU A 148 -25.32 -14.65 -2.01
N THR A 149 -26.20 -14.24 -2.93
CA THR A 149 -26.50 -12.83 -3.18
C THR A 149 -27.09 -12.13 -1.96
N THR A 150 -28.00 -12.80 -1.23
CA THR A 150 -28.58 -12.27 0.00
C THR A 150 -27.53 -12.10 1.09
N HIS A 151 -26.65 -13.10 1.26
CA HIS A 151 -25.57 -13.02 2.24
C HIS A 151 -24.61 -11.86 1.94
N LEU A 152 -24.15 -11.73 0.70
CA LEU A 152 -23.26 -10.63 0.29
C LEU A 152 -23.93 -9.26 0.47
N ARG A 153 -25.24 -9.15 0.23
CA ARG A 153 -26.00 -7.91 0.50
C ARG A 153 -26.05 -7.58 1.99
N SER A 154 -26.19 -8.59 2.85
CA SER A 154 -26.15 -8.41 4.31
C SER A 154 -24.77 -7.93 4.77
N LEU A 155 -23.68 -8.54 4.29
CA LEU A 155 -22.32 -8.06 4.56
C LEU A 155 -22.11 -6.62 4.07
N ALA A 156 -22.63 -6.31 2.87
CA ALA A 156 -22.52 -4.99 2.27
C ALA A 156 -23.26 -3.90 3.06
N ALA A 157 -24.29 -4.27 3.83
CA ALA A 157 -25.08 -3.36 4.65
C ALA A 157 -24.41 -3.07 6.01
N GLN A 158 -23.49 -3.91 6.46
CA GLN A 158 -22.74 -3.71 7.70
C GLN A 158 -21.59 -2.71 7.56
N VAL A 159 -21.31 -2.24 6.34
CA VAL A 159 -20.14 -1.42 6.03
C VAL A 159 -20.57 -0.12 5.38
N GLU A 160 -20.27 1.01 6.04
CA GLU A 160 -20.58 2.34 5.51
C GLU A 160 -19.81 2.65 4.23
N ASN A 161 -18.49 2.36 4.22
CA ASN A 161 -17.63 2.65 3.08
C ASN A 161 -16.91 1.39 2.55
N LYS A 162 -17.46 0.83 1.47
CA LYS A 162 -16.96 -0.39 0.83
C LYS A 162 -15.61 -0.26 0.12
N GLN A 163 -15.01 0.94 0.11
CA GLN A 163 -13.71 1.21 -0.52
C GLN A 163 -12.62 1.50 0.52
N ILE A 164 -12.91 1.25 1.79
CA ILE A 164 -11.99 1.40 2.91
C ILE A 164 -11.83 0.05 3.58
N VAL A 165 -10.61 -0.27 4.00
CA VAL A 165 -10.33 -1.46 4.82
C VAL A 165 -11.00 -1.27 6.18
N GLN A 166 -11.83 -2.21 6.58
CA GLN A 166 -12.57 -2.15 7.84
C GLN A 166 -11.67 -2.60 8.99
N ILE A 167 -11.27 -1.68 9.86
CA ILE A 167 -10.35 -1.94 10.97
C ILE A 167 -11.02 -1.47 12.26
N ASN A 168 -11.06 -2.32 13.26
CA ASN A 168 -11.58 -1.99 14.59
C ASN A 168 -10.51 -2.29 15.67
N PRO A 169 -10.11 -1.31 16.49
CA PRO A 169 -10.52 0.10 16.45
C PRO A 169 -10.03 0.81 15.16
N PRO A 170 -10.66 1.93 14.77
CA PRO A 170 -10.23 2.73 13.61
C PRO A 170 -8.78 3.20 13.74
N LEU A 171 -8.17 3.55 12.60
CA LEU A 171 -6.84 4.16 12.58
C LEU A 171 -6.93 5.62 13.02
N SER A 172 -5.84 6.14 13.57
CA SER A 172 -5.74 7.56 13.94
C SER A 172 -5.06 8.36 12.84
N LYS A 173 -3.80 8.05 12.54
CA LYS A 173 -2.99 8.84 11.61
C LYS A 173 -2.05 7.96 10.81
N SER A 174 -2.60 7.21 9.86
CA SER A 174 -1.81 6.38 8.95
C SER A 174 -0.96 7.24 8.01
N THR A 175 0.36 7.01 8.03
CA THR A 175 1.33 7.81 7.25
C THR A 175 2.13 7.00 6.24
N SER A 176 2.43 5.74 6.54
CA SER A 176 3.08 4.85 5.58
C SER A 176 2.46 3.46 5.62
N ILE A 177 2.49 2.76 4.49
CA ILE A 177 1.92 1.42 4.33
C ILE A 177 2.83 0.54 3.46
N CYS A 178 3.03 -0.71 3.86
CA CYS A 178 3.80 -1.68 3.10
C CYS A 178 3.17 -3.07 3.21
N ALA A 179 3.18 -3.82 2.10
CA ALA A 179 2.78 -5.21 2.11
C ALA A 179 3.96 -6.10 2.52
N ALA A 180 3.82 -6.85 3.62
CA ALA A 180 4.77 -7.89 4.01
C ALA A 180 4.48 -9.21 3.29
N SER A 181 3.21 -9.48 3.02
CA SER A 181 2.76 -10.63 2.23
C SER A 181 1.47 -10.29 1.47
N LYS A 182 0.78 -11.30 0.94
CA LYS A 182 -0.53 -11.10 0.28
C LYS A 182 -1.59 -10.60 1.26
N ASP A 183 -1.53 -11.11 2.48
CA ASP A 183 -2.57 -10.91 3.48
C ASP A 183 -2.03 -10.13 4.70
N ILE A 184 -0.71 -9.91 4.80
CA ILE A 184 -0.11 -9.19 5.93
C ILE A 184 0.44 -7.85 5.46
N PHE A 185 0.01 -6.79 6.15
CA PHE A 185 0.39 -5.41 5.89
C PHE A 185 1.01 -4.83 7.15
N LEU A 186 1.97 -3.94 6.96
CA LEU A 186 2.41 -3.05 8.00
C LEU A 186 2.02 -1.63 7.65
N PHE A 187 1.66 -0.85 8.64
CA PHE A 187 1.46 0.58 8.48
C PHE A 187 1.99 1.34 9.69
N ALA A 188 2.47 2.55 9.45
CA ALA A 188 2.85 3.47 10.51
C ALA A 188 1.65 4.32 10.92
N ASP A 189 1.45 4.47 12.23
CA ASP A 189 0.50 5.41 12.83
C ASP A 189 1.26 6.39 13.72
N ASP A 190 1.38 7.62 13.23
CA ASP A 190 2.21 8.64 13.90
C ASP A 190 1.59 9.20 15.18
N GLU A 191 0.27 9.06 15.34
CA GLU A 191 -0.42 9.47 16.56
C GLU A 191 -0.24 8.42 17.66
N GLN A 192 -0.33 7.14 17.29
CA GLN A 192 -0.05 6.02 18.21
C GLN A 192 1.45 5.70 18.35
N ARG A 193 2.31 6.38 17.58
CA ARG A 193 3.77 6.23 17.60
C ARG A 193 4.23 4.79 17.39
N SER A 194 3.59 4.10 16.46
CA SER A 194 3.81 2.68 16.27
C SER A 194 3.67 2.24 14.82
N ILE A 195 4.28 1.09 14.54
CA ILE A 195 4.04 0.30 13.36
C ILE A 195 3.06 -0.78 13.76
N MET A 196 1.96 -0.89 13.03
CA MET A 196 0.94 -1.89 13.27
C MET A 196 0.93 -2.91 12.13
N GLN A 197 0.82 -4.17 12.50
CA GLN A 197 0.67 -5.28 11.59
C GLN A 197 -0.82 -5.63 11.46
N LEU A 198 -1.32 -5.65 10.23
CA LEU A 198 -2.68 -6.05 9.88
C LEU A 198 -2.66 -7.36 9.11
N GLU A 199 -3.57 -8.26 9.47
CA GLU A 199 -4.00 -9.35 8.61
C GLU A 199 -5.26 -8.92 7.86
N LEU A 200 -5.24 -9.05 6.54
CA LEU A 200 -6.36 -8.72 5.67
C LEU A 200 -7.16 -9.98 5.33
N GLU A 201 -8.46 -9.89 5.56
CA GLU A 201 -9.43 -10.89 5.12
C GLU A 201 -10.26 -10.35 3.96
N TYR A 202 -10.25 -11.09 2.85
CA TYR A 202 -10.91 -10.70 1.60
C TYR A 202 -12.29 -11.32 1.45
N ASN A 203 -13.30 -10.85 2.18
CA ASN A 203 -14.64 -11.47 2.21
C ASN A 203 -15.52 -11.20 0.98
N GLY A 204 -14.93 -10.70 -0.11
CA GLY A 204 -15.63 -10.44 -1.37
C GLY A 204 -16.55 -9.22 -1.36
N VAL A 205 -16.75 -8.56 -0.20
CA VAL A 205 -17.59 -7.37 -0.08
C VAL A 205 -16.82 -6.22 0.59
N PRO A 206 -16.46 -6.28 1.89
CA PRO A 206 -15.37 -5.47 2.41
C PRO A 206 -14.06 -6.24 2.44
N ILE A 207 -12.95 -5.50 2.52
CA ILE A 207 -11.68 -5.99 3.03
C ILE A 207 -11.67 -5.67 4.52
N ILE A 208 -11.48 -6.67 5.37
CA ILE A 208 -11.40 -6.50 6.83
C ILE A 208 -9.95 -6.59 7.24
N GLY A 209 -9.49 -5.68 8.08
CA GLY A 209 -8.16 -5.69 8.66
C GLY A 209 -8.21 -6.01 10.15
N SER A 210 -7.58 -7.11 10.55
CA SER A 210 -7.43 -7.54 11.93
C SER A 210 -6.04 -7.17 12.44
N ARG A 211 -5.95 -6.45 13.57
CA ARG A 211 -4.67 -6.07 14.16
C ARG A 211 -4.01 -7.31 14.77
N LEU A 212 -2.81 -7.64 14.29
CA LEU A 212 -2.02 -8.75 14.82
C LEU A 212 -1.03 -8.28 15.89
N ARG A 213 -0.35 -7.17 15.64
CA ARG A 213 0.77 -6.70 16.45
C ARG A 213 0.94 -5.20 16.35
N GLN A 214 1.49 -4.63 17.41
CA GLN A 214 1.91 -3.23 17.48
C GLN A 214 3.38 -3.18 17.93
N ILE A 215 4.20 -2.45 17.19
CA ILE A 215 5.61 -2.24 17.45
C ILE A 215 5.81 -0.74 17.66
N ASN A 216 6.11 -0.32 18.88
CA ASN A 216 6.32 1.10 19.17
C ASN A 216 7.72 1.50 18.70
N TYR A 217 7.82 2.63 18.00
CA TYR A 217 9.13 3.18 17.67
C TYR A 217 9.63 4.10 18.79
N SER A 218 10.93 4.40 18.77
CA SER A 218 11.62 5.14 19.84
C SER A 218 11.07 6.57 20.05
N ASN A 219 11.27 7.09 21.26
CA ASN A 219 10.73 8.38 21.69
C ASN A 219 11.25 9.58 20.89
N ASP A 220 12.36 9.42 20.19
CA ASP A 220 12.98 10.43 19.36
C ASP A 220 12.44 10.47 17.92
N VAL A 221 11.58 9.52 17.54
CA VAL A 221 10.84 9.53 16.26
C VAL A 221 9.53 10.29 16.40
N THR A 222 9.31 11.23 15.48
CA THR A 222 8.10 12.08 15.41
C THR A 222 7.16 11.70 14.29
N SER A 223 7.68 11.16 13.18
CA SER A 223 6.86 10.70 12.06
C SER A 223 7.62 9.72 11.18
N VAL A 224 6.93 8.71 10.66
CA VAL A 224 7.49 7.79 9.65
C VAL A 224 7.15 8.30 8.25
N GLU A 225 8.16 8.44 7.39
CA GLU A 225 7.99 8.89 6.00
C GLU A 225 7.75 7.73 5.04
N SER A 226 8.44 6.60 5.25
CA SER A 226 8.30 5.41 4.41
C SER A 226 8.61 4.15 5.19
N LEU A 227 8.01 3.06 4.74
CA LEU A 227 8.12 1.73 5.32
C LEU A 227 8.40 0.72 4.22
N TYR A 228 9.34 -0.18 4.47
CA TYR A 228 9.66 -1.27 3.56
C TYR A 228 9.87 -2.56 4.33
N VAL A 229 9.35 -3.66 3.81
CA VAL A 229 9.54 -4.99 4.39
C VAL A 229 10.42 -5.81 3.48
N LEU A 230 11.49 -6.37 4.06
CA LEU A 230 12.36 -7.33 3.41
C LEU A 230 12.51 -8.55 4.31
N GLN A 231 12.03 -9.69 3.82
CA GLN A 231 12.03 -10.95 4.57
C GLN A 231 11.30 -10.79 5.92
N GLN A 232 12.00 -10.99 7.04
CA GLN A 232 11.46 -10.88 8.40
C GLN A 232 11.84 -9.55 9.07
N SER A 233 12.23 -8.54 8.29
CA SER A 233 12.63 -7.24 8.82
C SER A 233 11.84 -6.12 8.15
N ALA A 234 11.42 -5.15 8.95
CA ALA A 234 10.87 -3.90 8.48
C ALA A 234 11.92 -2.79 8.64
N TYR A 235 11.99 -1.94 7.63
CA TYR A 235 12.86 -0.77 7.56
C TYR A 235 12.00 0.46 7.42
N LEU A 236 12.34 1.50 8.15
CA LEU A 236 11.59 2.75 8.19
C LEU A 236 12.52 3.94 8.08
N ALA A 237 12.20 4.84 7.17
CA ALA A 237 12.76 6.18 7.15
C ALA A 237 11.87 7.05 8.03
N ALA A 238 12.43 7.66 9.06
CA ALA A 238 11.65 8.43 10.03
C ALA A 238 12.32 9.74 10.41
N ASN A 239 11.48 10.75 10.61
CA ASN A 239 11.85 12.05 11.13
C ASN A 239 11.83 12.05 12.65
N GLY A 240 12.60 12.98 13.23
CA GLY A 240 12.75 13.08 14.67
C GLY A 240 13.89 14.02 15.04
N ALA A 241 14.27 14.03 16.31
CA ALA A 241 15.37 14.88 16.80
C ALA A 241 16.70 14.61 16.06
N ALA A 242 16.92 13.35 15.67
CA ALA A 242 18.09 12.91 14.93
C ALA A 242 17.74 12.32 13.55
N GLY A 243 16.47 11.97 13.33
CA GLY A 243 15.97 11.31 12.12
C GLY A 243 16.76 10.05 11.74
N GLY A 244 16.47 9.51 10.56
CA GLY A 244 17.31 8.50 9.90
C GLY A 244 16.58 7.21 9.56
N LEU A 245 17.39 6.16 9.35
CA LEU A 245 16.92 4.83 8.98
C LEU A 245 16.88 3.95 10.23
N TYR A 246 15.76 3.27 10.42
CA TYR A 246 15.57 2.32 11.51
C TYR A 246 15.21 0.96 10.94
N GLY A 247 15.49 -0.09 11.71
CA GLY A 247 15.16 -1.46 11.40
C GLY A 247 14.53 -2.14 12.61
N CYS A 248 13.58 -3.03 12.35
CA CYS A 248 13.10 -3.97 13.35
C CYS A 248 12.88 -5.33 12.72
N HIS A 249 13.19 -6.38 13.48
CA HIS A 249 12.74 -7.71 13.14
C HIS A 249 11.25 -7.82 13.43
N LEU A 250 10.46 -8.42 12.54
CA LEU A 250 9.01 -8.50 12.68
C LEU A 250 8.58 -9.27 13.93
N ASP A 251 9.41 -10.23 14.37
CA ASP A 251 9.22 -10.98 15.62
C ASP A 251 9.70 -10.25 16.89
N SER A 252 10.39 -9.12 16.72
CA SER A 252 10.84 -8.29 17.81
C SER A 252 9.84 -7.16 18.07
N VAL A 253 9.86 -6.63 19.30
CA VAL A 253 9.16 -5.41 19.68
C VAL A 253 10.06 -4.18 19.65
N ASN A 254 11.35 -4.37 19.37
CA ASN A 254 12.34 -3.30 19.41
C ASN A 254 12.64 -2.77 18.01
N VAL A 255 12.62 -1.45 17.89
CA VAL A 255 13.05 -0.69 16.72
C VAL A 255 14.42 -0.10 17.01
N GLU A 256 15.41 -0.46 16.19
CA GLU A 256 16.79 0.01 16.32
C GLU A 256 17.10 1.04 15.24
N ARG A 257 17.80 2.12 15.60
CA ARG A 257 18.31 3.07 14.61
C ARG A 257 19.55 2.48 13.94
N LEU A 258 19.48 2.32 12.63
CA LEU A 258 20.58 1.82 11.81
C LEU A 258 21.48 2.98 11.34
N LEU A 259 20.87 4.10 10.94
CA LEU A 259 21.58 5.29 10.45
C LEU A 259 20.95 6.55 11.01
N ARG A 260 21.77 7.56 11.28
CA ARG A 260 21.35 8.88 11.77
C ARG A 260 21.52 9.91 10.67
N ASN A 261 20.56 10.83 10.52
CA ASN A 261 20.71 11.95 9.58
C ASN A 261 21.94 12.78 9.93
N SER A 262 22.68 13.21 8.91
CA SER A 262 23.88 14.04 9.05
C SER A 262 25.00 13.42 9.90
N SER A 263 25.05 12.09 9.98
CA SER A 263 26.22 11.35 10.47
C SER A 263 27.29 11.24 9.38
N ASP A 264 28.56 11.03 9.75
CA ASP A 264 29.66 10.84 8.78
C ASP A 264 29.41 9.66 7.81
N SER A 265 28.52 8.74 8.20
CA SER A 265 28.02 7.61 7.42
C SER A 265 26.86 7.94 6.47
N CYS A 266 26.43 9.20 6.35
CA CYS A 266 25.34 9.67 5.46
C CYS A 266 25.78 10.78 4.49
#